data_AF-A0A7S2IBA4-F1
#
_entry.id   AF-A0A7S2IBA4-F1
#
_cell.length_a   1.000
_cell.length_b   1.000
_cell.length_c   1.000
_cell.angle_alpha   90.00
_cell.angle_beta   90.00
_cell.angle_gamma   90.00
#
_symmetry.space_group_name_H-M   'P 1'
#
loop_
_entity.id
_entity.type
_entity.pdbx_description
1 polymer ?
#
loop_
_entity_poly.entity_id
_entity_poly.type
_entity_poly.pdbx_seq_one_letter_code
_entity_poly.pdbx_strand_id
1 'polypeptide(L)'
;MDDSFRWIGPNVAATGALGKEEYLAAARFFDLRSAFPDLEYRAHDFRIDDDEPLTVRFTARTVGTMRGELRLRTETMPPNGKRLRCPPEAISMTFDENTGKLTKMCSGFTME
;
A
#
# COMPACT_ATOMS: atom_id res chain seq x y z
N MET A 1 -19.65 12.84 -0.68
CA MET A 1 -18.56 11.86 -0.86
C MET A 1 -18.21 11.33 0.52
N ASP A 2 -17.73 10.10 0.64
CA ASP A 2 -17.49 9.49 1.95
C ASP A 2 -16.11 9.92 2.49
N ASP A 3 -16.12 10.92 3.36
CA ASP A 3 -14.93 11.52 3.99
C ASP A 3 -14.34 10.68 5.12
N SER A 4 -14.88 9.48 5.36
CA SER A 4 -14.46 8.61 6.48
C SER A 4 -13.13 7.90 6.24
N PHE A 5 -12.66 7.76 4.99
CA PHE A 5 -11.44 7.01 4.70
C PHE A 5 -10.20 7.60 5.38
N ARG A 6 -9.43 6.75 6.06
CA ARG A 6 -8.14 7.09 6.67
C ARG A 6 -7.06 6.09 6.28
N TRP A 7 -5.96 6.59 5.73
CA TRP A 7 -4.73 5.82 5.54
C TRP A 7 -3.71 6.13 6.62
N ILE A 8 -3.16 5.08 7.23
CA ILE A 8 -2.14 5.14 8.28
C ILE A 8 -0.87 4.53 7.71
N GLY A 9 0.19 5.33 7.63
CA GLY A 9 1.50 4.91 7.15
C GLY A 9 2.63 5.13 8.15
N PRO A 10 3.88 4.78 7.81
CA PRO A 10 5.03 4.85 8.71
C PRO A 10 5.28 6.24 9.31
N ASN A 11 4.97 7.29 8.55
CA ASN A 11 5.14 8.67 8.99
C ASN A 11 3.94 9.24 9.75
N VAL A 12 2.97 8.40 10.18
CA VAL A 12 1.74 8.85 10.85
C VAL A 12 2.02 9.73 12.08
N ALA A 13 3.12 9.51 12.80
CA ALA A 13 3.49 10.34 13.95
C ALA A 13 3.82 11.80 13.56
N ALA A 14 4.30 12.03 12.33
CA ALA A 14 4.67 13.35 11.83
C ALA A 14 3.56 13.99 10.98
N THR A 15 2.86 13.20 10.15
CA THR A 15 1.89 13.72 9.18
C THR A 15 0.44 13.47 9.56
N GLY A 16 0.18 12.70 10.62
CA GLY A 16 -1.16 12.18 10.89
C GLY A 16 -1.60 11.14 9.84
N ALA A 17 -2.85 10.68 9.98
CA ALA A 17 -3.50 9.82 9.00
C ALA A 17 -3.99 10.65 7.81
N LEU A 18 -3.82 10.12 6.60
CA LEU A 18 -4.23 10.81 5.38
C LEU A 18 -5.68 10.50 5.01
N GLY A 19 -6.40 11.52 4.55
CA GLY A 19 -7.68 11.36 3.89
C GLY A 19 -7.53 10.79 2.47
N LYS A 20 -8.67 10.51 1.82
CA LYS A 20 -8.70 9.88 0.49
C LYS A 20 -7.96 10.69 -0.57
N GLU A 21 -8.19 12.00 -0.61
CA GLU A 21 -7.58 12.87 -1.62
C GLU A 21 -6.06 12.96 -1.46
N GLU A 22 -5.60 13.13 -0.22
CA GLU A 22 -4.17 13.17 0.12
C GLU A 22 -3.47 11.85 -0.20
N TYR A 23 -4.10 10.73 0.16
CA TYR A 23 -3.58 9.39 -0.16
C TYR A 23 -3.46 9.18 -1.68
N LEU A 24 -4.49 9.52 -2.46
CA LEU A 24 -4.45 9.39 -3.91
C LEU A 24 -3.45 10.36 -4.56
N ALA A 25 -3.29 11.56 -4.03
CA ALA A 25 -2.29 12.51 -4.50
C ALA A 25 -0.86 11.97 -4.30
N ALA A 26 -0.59 11.33 -3.15
CA ALA A 26 0.69 10.68 -2.88
C ALA A 26 0.96 9.50 -3.83
N ALA A 27 -0.07 8.72 -4.18
CA ALA A 27 0.08 7.58 -5.07
C ALA A 27 0.38 7.97 -6.54
N ARG A 28 -0.05 9.16 -6.99
CA ARG A 28 0.15 9.63 -8.38
C ARG A 28 1.62 9.76 -8.79
N PHE A 29 2.54 9.88 -7.84
CA PHE A 29 3.97 10.00 -8.14
C PHE A 29 4.59 8.66 -8.57
N PHE A 30 3.92 7.53 -8.31
CA PHE A 30 4.49 6.21 -8.52
C PHE A 30 3.66 5.41 -9.53
N ASP A 31 4.10 5.36 -10.79
CA ASP A 31 3.59 4.38 -11.76
C ASP A 31 4.35 3.06 -11.64
N LEU A 32 4.08 2.32 -10.56
CA LEU A 32 4.76 1.06 -10.28
C LEU A 32 4.42 -0.03 -11.31
N ARG A 33 3.24 0.01 -11.94
CA ARG A 33 2.85 -1.02 -12.92
C ARG A 33 3.60 -0.86 -14.24
N SER A 34 3.82 0.37 -14.69
CA SER A 34 4.66 0.61 -15.87
C SER A 34 6.13 0.30 -15.59
N ALA A 35 6.64 0.65 -14.40
CA ALA A 35 8.01 0.35 -14.01
C ALA A 35 8.28 -1.17 -13.82
N PHE A 36 7.30 -1.87 -13.24
CA PHE A 36 7.36 -3.30 -12.92
C PHE A 36 6.14 -4.03 -13.54
N PRO A 37 6.19 -4.43 -14.82
CA PRO A 37 5.04 -5.08 -15.49
C PRO A 37 4.72 -6.47 -14.93
N ASP A 38 5.67 -7.10 -14.23
CA ASP A 38 5.51 -8.36 -13.50
C ASP A 38 5.40 -8.14 -11.97
N LEU A 39 4.92 -6.96 -11.53
CA LEU A 39 4.71 -6.66 -10.12
C LEU A 39 3.70 -7.61 -9.50
N GLU A 40 4.11 -8.29 -8.44
CA GLU A 40 3.28 -9.21 -7.68
C GLU A 40 3.35 -8.83 -6.20
N TYR A 41 2.21 -8.47 -5.60
CA TYR A 41 2.13 -8.10 -4.18
C TYR A 41 2.35 -9.29 -3.24
N ARG A 42 2.01 -10.51 -3.71
CA ARG A 42 2.10 -11.76 -2.94
C ARG A 42 1.45 -11.63 -1.56
N ALA A 43 0.19 -11.18 -1.54
CA ALA A 43 -0.58 -11.12 -0.30
C ALA A 43 -0.91 -12.55 0.20
N HIS A 44 -0.69 -12.82 1.47
CA HIS A 44 -0.86 -14.11 2.14
C HIS A 44 -1.19 -13.91 3.63
N ASP A 45 -1.45 -15.00 4.37
CA ASP A 45 -1.76 -14.98 5.81
C ASP A 45 -2.94 -14.08 6.18
N PHE A 46 -3.98 -14.12 5.35
CA PHE A 46 -5.23 -13.42 5.58
C PHE A 46 -5.92 -13.95 6.83
N ARG A 47 -6.36 -13.03 7.67
CA ARG A 47 -7.15 -13.30 8.87
C ARG A 47 -8.09 -12.14 9.15
N ILE A 48 -9.24 -12.46 9.74
CA ILE A 48 -10.14 -11.46 10.30
C ILE A 48 -9.62 -11.09 11.70
N ASP A 49 -9.80 -9.84 12.08
CA ASP A 49 -9.52 -9.35 13.42
C ASP A 49 -10.60 -9.83 14.40
N ASP A 50 -10.19 -10.38 15.54
CA ASP A 50 -11.11 -10.93 16.54
C ASP A 50 -11.95 -9.84 17.24
N ASP A 51 -11.39 -8.63 17.40
CA ASP A 51 -12.04 -7.50 18.08
C ASP A 51 -12.71 -6.54 17.09
N GLU A 52 -12.24 -6.50 15.84
CA GLU A 52 -12.81 -5.69 14.74
C GLU A 52 -13.26 -6.58 13.56
N PRO A 53 -14.45 -7.21 13.58
CA PRO A 53 -14.84 -8.25 12.60
C PRO A 53 -14.89 -7.81 11.12
N LEU A 54 -14.94 -6.50 10.86
CA LEU A 54 -14.89 -5.90 9.52
C LEU A 54 -13.47 -5.50 9.10
N THR A 55 -12.46 -5.93 9.86
CA THR A 55 -11.05 -5.69 9.59
C THR A 55 -10.37 -6.98 9.14
N VAL A 56 -9.76 -6.95 7.95
CA VAL A 56 -8.88 -8.02 7.44
C VAL A 56 -7.43 -7.60 7.63
N ARG A 57 -6.64 -8.51 8.19
CA ARG A 57 -5.18 -8.37 8.31
C ARG A 57 -4.49 -9.41 7.44
N PHE A 58 -3.40 -9.03 6.80
CA PHE A 58 -2.63 -9.93 5.93
C PHE A 58 -1.18 -9.47 5.82
N THR A 59 -0.33 -10.35 5.31
CA THR A 59 1.07 -10.06 5.01
C THR A 59 1.23 -9.90 3.50
N ALA A 60 2.04 -8.96 3.05
CA ALA A 60 2.43 -8.85 1.64
C ALA A 60 3.94 -8.87 1.50
N ARG A 61 4.44 -9.40 0.37
CA ARG A 61 5.86 -9.33 0.01
C ARG A 61 6.00 -9.03 -1.47
N THR A 62 5.94 -7.75 -1.78
CA THR A 62 5.99 -7.26 -3.16
C THR A 62 7.30 -7.63 -3.84
N VAL A 63 7.18 -8.18 -5.04
CA VAL A 63 8.30 -8.47 -5.94
C VAL A 63 8.00 -7.95 -7.33
N GLY A 64 9.03 -7.67 -8.13
CA GLY A 64 8.88 -7.30 -9.53
C GLY A 64 10.23 -7.04 -10.19
N THR A 65 10.28 -7.04 -11.51
CA THR A 65 11.48 -6.75 -12.30
C THR A 65 11.34 -5.37 -12.93
N MET A 66 12.33 -4.50 -12.71
CA MET A 66 12.29 -3.13 -13.24
C MET A 66 12.57 -3.11 -14.74
N ARG A 67 11.51 -3.15 -15.55
CA ARG A 67 11.57 -3.14 -17.02
C ARG A 67 11.13 -1.82 -17.64
N GLY A 68 10.42 -0.99 -16.86
CA GLY A 68 10.09 0.39 -17.23
C GLY A 68 10.91 1.41 -16.43
N GLU A 69 10.74 2.68 -16.81
CA GLU A 69 11.27 3.82 -16.07
C GLU A 69 10.59 3.91 -14.69
N LEU A 70 11.37 4.06 -13.61
CA LEU A 70 10.85 4.29 -12.26
C LEU A 70 10.98 5.77 -11.93
N ARG A 71 9.83 6.43 -11.79
CA ARG A 71 9.74 7.81 -11.32
C ARG A 71 9.66 7.83 -9.81
N LEU A 72 10.65 8.43 -9.18
CA LEU A 72 10.68 8.77 -7.77
C LEU A 72 10.43 10.27 -7.63
N ARG A 73 10.21 10.73 -6.39
CA ARG A 73 9.89 12.15 -6.12
C ARG A 73 10.98 13.12 -6.60
N THR A 74 12.25 12.70 -6.59
CA THR A 74 13.42 13.55 -6.89
C THR A 74 14.26 13.03 -8.04
N GLU A 75 13.97 11.84 -8.56
CA GLU A 75 14.81 11.16 -9.55
C GLU A 75 13.95 10.30 -10.47
N THR A 76 14.39 10.17 -11.72
CA THR A 76 13.85 9.20 -12.67
C THR A 76 14.93 8.19 -13.00
N MET A 77 14.70 6.93 -12.65
CA MET A 77 15.66 5.86 -12.86
C MET A 77 15.33 5.11 -14.17
N PRO A 78 16.31 4.91 -15.08
CA PRO A 78 16.10 4.12 -16.29
C PRO A 78 15.90 2.63 -15.95
N PRO A 79 15.20 1.86 -16.80
CA PRO A 79 15.02 0.43 -16.60
C PRO A 79 16.39 -0.27 -16.49
N ASN A 80 16.54 -1.13 -15.49
CA ASN A 80 17.83 -1.76 -15.18
C ASN A 80 17.76 -3.29 -15.10
N GLY A 81 16.58 -3.90 -15.29
CA GLY A 81 16.38 -5.35 -15.27
C GLY A 81 16.57 -6.01 -13.90
N LYS A 82 16.83 -5.25 -12.83
CA LYS A 82 16.99 -5.80 -11.49
C LYS A 82 15.63 -6.18 -10.90
N ARG A 83 15.65 -7.21 -10.04
CA ARG A 83 14.48 -7.68 -9.32
C ARG A 83 14.34 -6.97 -7.98
N LEU A 84 13.26 -6.23 -7.80
CA LEU A 84 12.78 -5.73 -6.52
C LEU A 84 12.26 -6.91 -5.69
N ARG A 85 12.68 -6.95 -4.43
CA ARG A 85 12.12 -7.82 -3.38
C ARG A 85 11.98 -6.99 -2.11
N CYS A 86 10.77 -6.58 -1.81
CA CYS A 86 10.51 -5.83 -0.59
C CYS A 86 10.63 -6.74 0.65
N PRO A 87 10.96 -6.17 1.83
CA PRO A 87 10.70 -6.82 3.10
C PRO A 87 9.20 -7.18 3.23
N PRO A 88 8.85 -8.14 4.08
CA PRO A 88 7.46 -8.48 4.33
C PRO A 88 6.80 -7.33 5.09
N GLU A 89 5.56 -7.03 4.75
CA GLU A 89 4.78 -5.94 5.32
C GLU A 89 3.49 -6.48 5.91
N ALA A 90 3.10 -6.00 7.10
CA ALA A 90 1.81 -6.29 7.70
C ALA A 90 0.81 -5.19 7.32
N ILE A 91 -0.32 -5.59 6.74
CA ILE A 91 -1.37 -4.70 6.24
C ILE A 91 -2.67 -4.98 6.97
N SER A 92 -3.42 -3.92 7.27
CA SER A 92 -4.77 -4.00 7.85
C SER A 92 -5.75 -3.14 7.05
N MET A 93 -6.93 -3.68 6.77
CA MET A 93 -7.98 -3.02 5.99
C MET A 93 -9.34 -3.20 6.68
N THR A 94 -9.98 -2.09 7.06
CA THR A 94 -11.31 -2.09 7.70
C THR A 94 -12.36 -1.58 6.73
N PHE A 95 -13.50 -2.27 6.68
CA PHE A 95 -14.57 -1.98 5.75
C PHE A 95 -15.82 -1.47 6.47
N ASP A 96 -16.56 -0.58 5.80
CA ASP A 96 -17.89 -0.16 6.22
C ASP A 96 -18.90 -1.27 6.00
N GLU A 97 -19.73 -1.56 7.00
CA GLU A 97 -20.69 -2.67 6.99
C GLU A 97 -21.75 -2.52 5.90
N ASN A 98 -22.26 -1.29 5.70
CA ASN A 98 -23.41 -1.04 4.84
C ASN A 98 -23.01 -0.93 3.37
N THR A 99 -21.85 -0.33 3.10
CA THR A 99 -21.40 -0.01 1.74
C THR A 99 -20.31 -0.95 1.23
N GLY A 100 -19.65 -1.70 2.11
CA GLY A 100 -18.49 -2.53 1.78
C GLY A 100 -17.24 -1.74 1.39
N LYS A 101 -17.24 -0.41 1.56
CA LYS A 101 -16.11 0.45 1.21
C LYS A 101 -15.03 0.41 2.28
N LEU A 102 -13.78 0.55 1.86
CA LEU A 102 -12.63 0.68 2.76
C LEU A 102 -12.70 2.01 3.53
N THR A 103 -12.68 1.96 4.86
CA THR A 103 -12.71 3.13 5.75
C THR A 103 -11.38 3.37 6.45
N LYS A 104 -10.58 2.32 6.69
CA LYS A 104 -9.26 2.41 7.31
C LYS A 104 -8.29 1.49 6.59
N MET A 105 -7.10 1.98 6.27
CA MET A 105 -6.01 1.16 5.73
C MET A 105 -4.71 1.49 6.44
N CYS A 106 -4.07 0.48 7.03
CA CYS A 106 -2.73 0.58 7.60
C CYS A 106 -1.76 -0.19 6.70
N SER A 107 -0.74 0.50 6.17
CA SER A 107 0.26 -0.10 5.28
C SER A 107 1.58 0.69 5.34
N GLY A 108 2.65 0.14 4.80
CA GLY A 108 4.02 0.63 4.81
C GLY A 108 4.90 0.15 5.98
N PHE A 109 4.35 -0.64 6.90
CA PHE A 109 5.08 -1.12 8.08
C PHE A 109 5.74 -2.49 7.82
N THR A 110 7.07 -2.49 7.72
CA THR A 110 7.85 -3.71 7.54
C THR A 110 7.88 -4.54 8.82
N MET A 111 7.95 -5.87 8.67
CA MET A 111 8.12 -6.80 9.80
C MET A 111 9.59 -7.14 10.07
N GLU A 112 10.51 -6.39 9.44
CA GLU A 112 11.98 -6.47 9.55
C GLU A 112 12.50 -5.10 10.00
#